data_AF-A0A3C1Q3A1-F1
#
_entry.id   AF-A0A3C1Q3A1-F1
#
_cell.length_a   1.000
_cell.length_b   1.000
_cell.length_c   1.000
_cell.angle_alpha   90.00
_cell.angle_beta   90.00
_cell.angle_gamma   90.00
#
_symmetry.space_group_name_H-M   'P 1'
#
loop_
_entity.id
_entity.type
_entity.pdbx_description
1 polymer ?
#
loop_
_entity_poly.entity_id
_entity_poly.type
_entity_poly.pdbx_seq_one_letter_code
_entity_poly.pdbx_strand_id
1 'polypeptide(L)'
;LTGDDMFMLLPHKQFVGYQPPPTTLPRTPDHHTEWALACKGGPPTQSNFDYAGNLTQGLLIGQLALRTGKKILWDPTTNRAINCPEADPFIRPVFRPGWEV
;
A
#
# COMPACT_ATOMS: atom_id res chain seq x y z
N LEU A 1 -8.30 20.12 28.19
CA LEU A 1 -8.72 19.33 27.01
C LEU A 1 -8.85 17.91 27.49
N THR A 2 -10.07 17.48 27.79
CA THR A 2 -10.39 16.07 28.10
C THR A 2 -10.12 15.25 26.85
N GLY A 3 -9.64 14.01 27.01
CA GLY A 3 -9.11 13.16 25.92
C GLY A 3 -10.09 12.82 24.79
N ASP A 4 -11.33 13.31 24.85
CA ASP A 4 -12.40 13.05 23.89
C ASP A 4 -12.41 14.02 22.69
N ASP A 5 -11.64 15.12 22.72
CA ASP A 5 -11.71 16.19 21.72
C ASP A 5 -10.68 16.08 20.57
N MET A 6 -9.92 14.98 20.44
CA MET A 6 -8.79 14.97 19.50
C MET A 6 -9.16 14.59 18.05
N PHE A 7 -10.27 13.88 17.82
CA PHE A 7 -10.68 13.48 16.47
C PHE A 7 -12.19 13.53 16.28
N MET A 8 -12.66 14.34 15.33
CA MET A 8 -14.08 14.54 15.03
C MET A 8 -14.37 14.09 13.59
N LEU A 9 -15.41 13.29 13.39
CA LEU A 9 -15.87 12.90 12.06
C LEU A 9 -16.79 13.99 11.46
N LEU A 10 -16.53 14.34 10.21
CA LEU A 10 -17.26 15.37 9.48
C LEU A 10 -17.99 14.77 8.26
N PRO A 11 -19.20 15.25 7.94
CA PRO A 11 -19.98 16.29 8.61
C PRO A 11 -20.63 15.81 9.93
N HIS A 12 -20.51 16.59 11.02
CA HIS A 12 -20.90 16.18 12.39
C HIS A 12 -22.27 15.51 12.49
N LYS A 13 -23.30 16.11 11.85
CA LYS A 13 -24.68 15.63 11.93
C LYS A 13 -24.86 14.19 11.45
N GLN A 14 -24.00 13.71 10.56
CA GLN A 14 -24.06 12.35 10.00
C GLN A 14 -23.39 11.30 10.90
N PHE A 15 -22.51 11.73 11.81
CA PHE A 15 -21.69 10.84 12.63
C PHE A 15 -22.05 10.89 14.12
N VAL A 16 -23.18 11.53 14.47
CA VAL A 16 -23.73 11.47 15.83
C VAL A 16 -24.08 10.01 16.16
N GLY A 17 -23.52 9.49 17.25
CA GLY A 17 -23.76 8.11 17.69
C GLY A 17 -22.98 7.04 16.92
N TYR A 18 -22.03 7.45 16.06
CA TYR A 18 -21.14 6.52 15.35
C TYR A 18 -20.45 5.57 16.34
N GLN A 19 -20.50 4.27 16.01
CA GLN A 19 -19.79 3.23 16.74
C GLN A 19 -18.55 2.83 15.92
N PRO A 20 -17.33 2.96 16.48
CA PRO A 20 -16.14 2.53 15.79
C PRO A 20 -16.18 1.01 15.55
N PRO A 21 -15.57 0.52 14.45
CA PRO A 21 -15.46 -0.91 14.23
C PRO A 21 -14.66 -1.56 15.36
N PRO A 22 -14.89 -2.86 15.62
CA PRO A 22 -14.08 -3.61 16.57
C PRO A 22 -12.60 -3.51 16.23
N THR A 23 -11.74 -3.42 17.25
CA THR A 23 -10.29 -3.39 17.06
C THR A 23 -9.83 -4.74 16.49
N THR A 24 -9.27 -4.73 15.28
CA THR A 24 -8.80 -5.93 14.60
C THR A 24 -7.27 -6.07 14.57
N LEU A 25 -6.53 -5.01 14.87
CA LEU A 25 -5.07 -4.97 14.81
C LEU A 25 -4.48 -4.44 16.14
N PRO A 26 -3.32 -4.97 16.57
CA PRO A 26 -2.64 -4.46 17.75
C PRO A 26 -2.14 -3.04 17.49
N ARG A 27 -2.26 -2.15 18.49
CA ARG A 27 -1.56 -0.86 18.42
C ARG A 27 -0.08 -1.06 18.69
N THR A 28 0.75 -0.56 17.80
CA THR A 28 2.20 -0.46 18.03
C THR A 28 2.53 0.89 18.71
N PRO A 29 3.53 0.94 19.61
CA PRO A 29 3.97 2.20 20.22
C PRO A 29 4.48 3.19 19.16
N ASP A 30 5.33 2.71 18.25
CA ASP A 30 5.80 3.40 17.05
C ASP A 30 6.47 2.40 16.08
N HIS A 31 6.64 2.80 14.81
CA HIS A 31 7.19 1.94 13.76
C HIS A 31 8.67 1.55 13.99
N HIS A 32 9.48 2.38 14.64
CA HIS A 32 10.90 2.08 14.87
C HIS A 32 11.06 1.06 16.00
N THR A 33 10.27 1.19 17.06
CA THR A 33 10.24 0.21 18.15
C THR A 33 9.78 -1.15 17.64
N GLU A 34 8.73 -1.19 16.82
CA GLU A 34 8.27 -2.43 16.18
C GLU A 34 9.39 -3.11 15.38
N TRP A 35 10.08 -2.35 14.53
CA TRP A 35 11.21 -2.86 13.75
C TRP A 35 12.34 -3.41 14.63
N ALA A 36 12.73 -2.67 15.67
CA ALA A 36 13.78 -3.10 16.59
C ALA A 36 13.41 -4.38 17.36
N LEU A 37 12.14 -4.56 17.71
CA LEU A 37 11.64 -5.79 18.34
C LEU A 37 11.64 -6.97 17.37
N ALA A 38 11.18 -6.77 16.12
CA ALA A 38 11.22 -7.79 15.08
C ALA A 38 12.66 -8.29 14.83
N CYS A 39 13.63 -7.37 14.77
CA CYS A 39 15.05 -7.72 14.63
C CYS A 39 15.60 -8.55 15.82
N LYS A 40 14.98 -8.48 16.99
CA LYS A 40 15.37 -9.25 18.19
C LYS A 40 14.63 -10.59 18.32
N GLY A 41 13.93 -11.03 17.26
CA GLY A 41 13.15 -12.27 17.27
C GLY A 41 11.71 -12.10 17.78
N GLY A 42 11.23 -10.86 17.88
CA GLY A 42 9.83 -10.56 18.12
C GLY A 42 8.93 -10.86 16.91
N PRO A 43 7.63 -10.51 16.98
CA PRO A 43 6.72 -10.71 15.85
C PRO A 43 7.12 -9.89 14.62
N PRO A 44 6.68 -10.29 13.41
CA PRO A 44 6.89 -9.50 12.19
C PRO A 44 6.31 -8.09 12.29
N THR A 45 6.89 -7.15 11.55
CA THR A 45 6.36 -5.80 11.45
C THR A 45 5.04 -5.77 10.67
N GLN A 46 4.13 -4.85 11.02
CA GLN A 46 2.90 -4.58 10.28
C GLN A 46 3.22 -4.04 8.87
N SER A 47 4.29 -3.26 8.73
CA SER A 47 4.77 -2.71 7.45
C SER A 47 5.86 -3.57 6.80
N ASN A 48 5.62 -4.87 6.67
CA ASN A 48 6.57 -5.79 6.00
C ASN A 48 6.50 -5.70 4.47
N PHE A 49 7.43 -6.37 3.78
CA PHE A 49 7.53 -6.32 2.31
C PHE A 49 6.36 -7.01 1.60
N ASP A 50 5.75 -8.04 2.18
CA ASP A 50 4.59 -8.71 1.56
C ASP A 50 3.39 -7.75 1.50
N TYR A 51 3.19 -6.97 2.56
CA TYR A 51 2.18 -5.91 2.58
C TYR A 51 2.58 -4.74 1.67
N ALA A 52 3.75 -4.14 1.90
CA ALA A 52 4.18 -2.93 1.22
C ALA A 52 4.40 -3.14 -0.29
N GLY A 53 4.87 -4.32 -0.70
CA GLY A 53 5.06 -4.68 -2.10
C GLY A 53 3.73 -4.74 -2.85
N ASN A 54 2.73 -5.42 -2.31
CA ASN A 54 1.39 -5.49 -2.90
C ASN A 54 0.71 -4.12 -2.98
N LEU A 55 0.82 -3.31 -1.92
CA LEU A 55 0.32 -1.94 -1.91
C LEU A 55 0.97 -1.09 -3.00
N THR A 56 2.30 -1.14 -3.09
CA THR A 56 3.07 -0.39 -4.08
C THR A 56 2.72 -0.85 -5.50
N GLN A 57 2.60 -2.15 -5.73
CA GLN A 57 2.20 -2.71 -7.03
C GLN A 57 0.84 -2.15 -7.47
N GLY A 58 -0.15 -2.11 -6.58
CA GLY A 58 -1.46 -1.53 -6.86
C GLY A 58 -1.39 -0.06 -7.29
N LEU A 59 -0.56 0.75 -6.61
CA LEU A 59 -0.35 2.16 -6.98
C LEU A 59 0.34 2.31 -8.34
N LEU A 60 1.33 1.47 -8.64
CA LEU A 60 2.03 1.49 -9.93
C LEU A 60 1.13 1.07 -11.09
N ILE A 61 0.23 0.12 -10.90
CA ILE A 61 -0.79 -0.25 -11.90
C ILE A 61 -1.70 0.95 -12.19
N GLY A 62 -2.05 1.74 -11.16
CA GLY A 62 -2.77 3.00 -11.34
C GLY A 62 -2.00 4.00 -12.23
N GLN A 63 -0.68 4.09 -12.06
CA GLN A 63 0.16 4.92 -12.94
C GLN A 63 0.18 4.42 -14.38
N LEU A 64 0.18 3.10 -14.61
CA LEU A 64 0.04 2.55 -15.96
C LEU A 64 -1.29 2.97 -16.59
N ALA A 65 -2.40 2.89 -15.85
CA ALA A 65 -3.71 3.31 -16.33
C ALA A 65 -3.73 4.81 -16.71
N LEU A 66 -3.08 5.67 -15.92
CA LEU A 66 -2.95 7.09 -16.22
C LEU A 66 -2.11 7.35 -17.48
N ARG A 67 -1.01 6.61 -17.67
CA ARG A 67 -0.13 6.77 -18.83
C ARG A 67 -0.73 6.26 -20.14
N THR A 68 -1.54 5.21 -20.08
CA THR A 68 -2.16 4.61 -21.26
C THR A 68 -3.57 5.12 -21.53
N GLY A 69 -4.22 5.74 -20.54
CA GLY A 69 -5.62 6.15 -20.61
C GLY A 69 -6.61 4.97 -20.63
N LYS A 70 -6.16 3.77 -20.23
CA LYS A 70 -6.94 2.53 -20.30
C LYS A 70 -7.09 1.86 -18.93
N LYS A 71 -8.18 1.12 -18.75
CA LYS A 71 -8.30 0.19 -17.63
C LYS A 71 -7.24 -0.91 -17.78
N ILE A 72 -6.52 -1.22 -16.71
CA ILE A 72 -5.50 -2.28 -16.70
C ILE A 72 -6.06 -3.54 -16.03
N LEU A 73 -5.98 -4.67 -16.72
CA LEU A 73 -6.15 -6.01 -16.16
C LEU A 73 -4.76 -6.59 -15.92
N TRP A 74 -4.42 -6.76 -14.65
CA TRP A 74 -3.08 -7.13 -14.22
C TRP A 74 -2.97 -8.62 -13.87
N ASP A 75 -1.93 -9.27 -14.35
CA ASP A 75 -1.49 -10.58 -13.87
C ASP A 75 -0.30 -10.40 -12.91
N PRO A 76 -0.48 -10.61 -11.58
CA PRO A 76 0.58 -10.46 -10.60
C PRO A 76 1.64 -11.57 -10.70
N THR A 77 1.33 -12.72 -11.31
CA THR A 77 2.26 -13.84 -11.44
C THR A 77 3.30 -13.55 -12.52
N THR A 78 2.86 -13.01 -13.66
CA THR A 78 3.74 -12.71 -14.80
C THR A 78 4.19 -11.25 -14.84
N ASN A 79 3.64 -10.39 -13.97
CA ASN A 79 3.81 -8.94 -13.96
C ASN A 79 3.50 -8.29 -15.32
N ARG A 80 2.31 -8.56 -15.86
CA ARG A 80 1.88 -8.05 -17.18
C ARG A 80 0.49 -7.43 -17.14
N ALA A 81 0.30 -6.42 -17.98
CA ALA A 81 -1.01 -5.87 -18.30
C ALA A 81 -1.65 -6.67 -19.45
N ILE A 82 -2.48 -7.67 -19.12
CA ILE A 82 -3.05 -8.65 -20.07
C ILE A 82 -3.75 -7.97 -21.25
N ASN A 83 -4.45 -6.87 -20.98
CA ASN A 83 -5.28 -6.17 -21.96
C ASN A 83 -4.63 -4.89 -22.52
N CYS A 84 -3.37 -4.60 -22.19
CA CYS A 84 -2.72 -3.34 -22.54
C CYS A 84 -1.22 -3.53 -22.86
N PRO A 85 -0.86 -4.18 -23.97
CA PRO A 85 0.54 -4.45 -24.33
C PRO A 85 1.41 -3.19 -24.48
N GLU A 86 0.80 -2.06 -24.85
CA GLU A 86 1.46 -0.74 -24.88
C GLU A 86 1.97 -0.26 -23.50
N ALA A 87 1.57 -0.91 -22.41
CA ALA A 87 2.09 -0.64 -21.07
C ALA A 87 3.44 -1.35 -20.80
N ASP A 88 3.78 -2.41 -21.55
CA ASP A 88 5.00 -3.21 -21.34
C ASP A 88 6.29 -2.36 -21.29
N PRO A 89 6.48 -1.31 -22.12
CA PRO A 89 7.64 -0.43 -22.04
C PRO A 89 7.78 0.36 -20.73
N PHE A 90 6.70 0.52 -19.96
CA PHE A 90 6.72 1.20 -18.66
C PHE A 90 6.95 0.24 -17.48
N ILE A 91 6.71 -1.06 -17.68
CA ILE A 91 6.82 -2.08 -16.62
C ILE A 91 8.29 -2.49 -16.44
N ARG A 92 9.02 -2.66 -17.54
CA ARG A 92 10.44 -3.02 -17.51
C ARG A 92 11.28 -1.90 -18.10
N PRO A 93 12.21 -1.31 -17.32
CA PRO A 93 13.14 -0.34 -17.88
C PRO A 93 14.05 -1.02 -18.90
N VAL A 94 14.40 -0.29 -19.95
CA VAL A 94 15.48 -0.69 -20.85
C VAL A 94 16.79 -0.32 -20.15
N PHE A 95 17.55 -1.33 -19.75
CA PHE A 95 18.86 -1.14 -19.14
C PHE A 95 19.90 -0.78 -20.21
N ARG A 96 20.94 -0.04 -19.79
CA ARG A 96 22.07 0.26 -20.67
C ARG A 96 22.96 -0.98 -20.81
N PRO A 97 23.66 -1.14 -21.94
CA PRO A 97 24.63 -2.22 -22.10
C PRO A 97 25.64 -2.27 -20.95
N GLY A 98 25.80 -3.44 -20.32
CA GLY A 98 26.69 -3.68 -19.18
C GLY A 98 26.09 -3.37 -17.80
N TRP A 99 24.80 -3.03 -17.73
CA TRP A 99 24.05 -2.77 -16.50
C TRP A 99 22.73 -3.57 -16.46
N GLU A 100 22.66 -4.67 -17.20
CA GLU A 100 21.56 -5.60 -17.15
C GLU A 100 21.50 -6.28 -15.76
N VAL A 101 20.30 -6.34 -15.17
CA VAL A 101 20.02 -6.98 -13.87
C VAL A 101 19.35 -8.33 -14.10
#